data_AF-A0A2R6QJ72-F1
#
_entry.id   AF-A0A2R6QJ72-F1
#
_cell.length_a   1.000
_cell.length_b   1.000
_cell.length_c   1.000
_cell.angle_alpha   90.00
_cell.angle_beta   90.00
_cell.angle_gamma   90.00
#
_symmetry.space_group_name_H-M   'P 1'
#
loop_
_entity.id
_entity.type
_entity.pdbx_description
1 polymer ?
#
loop_
_entity_poly.entity_id
_entity_poly.type
_entity_poly.pdbx_seq_one_letter_code
_entity_poly.pdbx_strand_id
1 'polypeptide(L)' 'MAAANNNTPTQLDKEQIFGMAEKEMEYRVELFNKYKEAELNMGENSCIDRCVSKYWQVTNLIGQLLGSNRPPM' A
#
# COMPACT_ATOMS: atom_id res chain seq x y z
N MET A 1 -15.82 35.44 34.28
CA MET A 1 -15.14 34.15 34.60
C MET A 1 -16.03 33.02 34.08
N ALA A 2 -15.39 31.93 33.66
CA ALA A 2 -15.78 31.04 32.56
C ALA A 2 -17.13 30.28 32.70
N ALA A 3 -17.78 30.06 31.55
CA ALA A 3 -18.93 29.18 31.38
C ALA A 3 -18.47 27.73 31.14
N ALA A 4 -19.04 26.78 31.88
CA ALA A 4 -18.85 25.34 31.71
C ALA A 4 -19.89 24.79 30.73
N ASN A 5 -19.45 24.37 29.54
CA ASN A 5 -20.28 23.73 28.52
C ASN A 5 -20.20 22.20 28.69
N ASN A 6 -21.23 21.60 29.30
CA ASN A 6 -21.36 20.16 29.45
C ASN A 6 -21.91 19.56 28.14
N ASN A 7 -21.02 19.11 27.24
CA ASN A 7 -21.40 18.27 26.11
C ASN A 7 -21.59 16.83 26.59
N THR A 8 -22.81 16.49 27.02
CA THR A 8 -23.25 15.10 27.10
C THR A 8 -23.50 14.57 25.69
N PRO A 9 -22.87 13.47 25.26
CA PRO A 9 -23.07 12.91 23.93
C PRO A 9 -24.53 12.49 23.77
N THR A 10 -25.18 13.03 22.74
CA THR A 10 -26.58 12.76 22.41
C THR A 10 -26.70 11.32 21.87
N GLN A 11 -27.87 10.69 21.98
CA GLN A 11 -28.07 9.30 21.53
C GLN A 11 -27.66 9.07 20.06
N LEU A 12 -27.75 10.12 19.22
CA LEU A 12 -27.27 10.15 17.84
C LEU A 12 -25.77 9.87 17.72
N ASP A 13 -24.96 10.39 18.66
CA ASP A 13 -23.51 10.17 18.68
C ASP A 13 -23.19 8.70 18.97
N LYS A 14 -24.02 8.02 19.76
CA LYS A 14 -23.84 6.61 20.08
C LYS A 14 -24.09 5.73 18.85
N GLU A 15 -25.19 5.98 18.13
CA GLU A 15 -25.52 5.27 16.89
C GLU A 15 -24.50 5.56 15.78
N GLN A 16 -24.00 6.80 15.67
CA GLN A 16 -22.90 7.16 14.76
C GLN A 16 -21.58 6.47 15.13
N ILE A 17 -21.25 6.39 16.42
CA ILE A 17 -20.03 5.70 16.90
C ILE A 17 -20.12 4.20 16.58
N PHE A 18 -21.27 3.56 16.82
CA PHE A 18 -21.46 2.15 16.49
C PHE A 18 -21.44 1.90 14.98
N GLY A 19 -22.11 2.72 14.18
CA GLY A 19 -22.08 2.59 12.71
C GLY A 19 -20.70 2.85 12.10
N MET A 20 -19.88 3.71 12.73
CA MET A 20 -18.49 3.92 12.32
C MET A 20 -17.59 2.74 12.70
N ALA A 21 -17.82 2.12 13.86
CA ALA A 21 -17.12 0.90 14.27
C ALA A 21 -17.48 -0.31 13.39
N GLU A 22 -18.75 -0.44 12.99
CA GLU A 22 -19.22 -1.48 12.06
C GLU A 22 -18.55 -1.34 10.68
N LYS A 23 -18.52 -0.13 10.11
CA LYS A 23 -17.84 0.13 8.84
C LYS A 23 -16.34 -0.14 8.88
N GLU A 24 -15.67 0.22 9.98
CA GLU A 24 -14.25 -0.09 10.16
C GLU A 24 -14.00 -1.61 10.22
N MET A 25 -14.88 -2.36 10.90
CA MET A 25 -14.77 -3.81 10.99
C MET A 25 -15.05 -4.49 9.64
N GLU A 26 -16.09 -4.08 8.93
CA GLU A 26 -16.40 -4.56 7.58
C GLU A 26 -15.25 -4.26 6.61
N TYR A 27 -14.70 -3.05 6.62
CA TYR A 27 -13.57 -2.66 5.77
C TYR A 27 -12.35 -3.55 6.04
N ARG A 28 -12.03 -3.83 7.31
CA ARG A 28 -10.92 -4.72 7.67
C ARG A 28 -11.15 -6.16 7.24
N VAL A 29 -12.37 -6.68 7.36
CA VAL A 29 -12.73 -8.04 6.91
C VAL A 29 -12.68 -8.14 5.39
N GLU A 30 -13.19 -7.15 4.66
CA GLU A 30 -13.06 -7.09 3.20
C GLU A 30 -11.60 -7.01 2.76
N LEU A 31 -10.79 -6.20 3.44
CA LEU A 31 -9.36 -6.09 3.19
C LEU A 31 -8.67 -7.44 3.42
N PHE A 32 -8.96 -8.12 4.52
CA PHE A 32 -8.40 -9.44 4.83
C PHE A 32 -8.84 -10.52 3.84
N ASN A 33 -10.09 -10.45 3.35
CA ASN A 33 -10.60 -11.37 2.33
C ASN A 33 -10.01 -11.07 0.94
N LYS A 34 -9.76 -9.80 0.60
CA LYS A 34 -9.14 -9.39 -0.67
C LYS A 34 -7.64 -9.65 -0.72
N TYR A 35 -6.94 -9.44 0.41
CA TYR A 35 -5.50 -9.65 0.55
C TYR A 35 -5.17 -10.94 1.31
N LYS A 36 -6.01 -11.97 1.17
CA LYS A 36 -5.81 -13.28 1.81
C LYS A 36 -4.48 -13.93 1.38
N GLU A 37 -3.95 -13.51 0.24
CA GLU A 37 -2.62 -13.80 -0.27
C GLU A 37 -1.71 -12.58 -0.05
N ALA A 38 -1.42 -12.25 1.22
CA ALA A 38 -0.29 -11.38 1.55
C ALA A 38 1.08 -12.04 1.22
N GLU A 39 1.03 -13.33 0.89
CA GLU A 39 2.15 -14.11 0.38
C GLU A 39 2.04 -14.20 -1.13
N LEU A 40 3.08 -13.73 -1.82
CA LEU A 40 3.24 -13.90 -3.26
C LEU A 40 3.12 -15.38 -3.60
N ASN A 41 2.21 -15.71 -4.51
CA ASN A 41 2.04 -17.07 -4.99
C ASN A 41 3.36 -17.56 -5.61
N MET A 42 3.60 -18.88 -5.60
CA MET A 42 4.84 -19.46 -6.14
C MET A 42 5.14 -19.03 -7.60
N GLY A 43 4.08 -18.75 -8.39
CA GLY A 43 4.20 -18.18 -9.73
C GLY A 43 4.61 -16.70 -9.76
N GLU A 44 4.15 -15.89 -8.81
CA GLU A 44 4.44 -14.46 -8.72
C GLU A 44 5.89 -14.21 -8.30
N ASN A 45 6.41 -14.99 -7.33
CA ASN A 45 7.82 -14.95 -6.96
C ASN A 45 8.73 -15.24 -8.15
N SER A 46 8.42 -16.28 -8.92
CA SER A 46 9.21 -16.63 -10.12
C SER A 46 9.16 -15.54 -11.21
N CYS A 47 8.04 -14.82 -11.33
CA CYS A 47 7.89 -13.70 -12.26
C CYS A 47 8.74 -12.50 -11.83
N ILE A 48 8.78 -12.20 -10.53
CA ILE A 48 9.57 -11.11 -9.95
C ILE A 48 11.06 -11.37 -10.16
N ASP A 49 11.55 -12.58 -9.88
CA ASP A 49 12.96 -12.94 -10.09
C ASP A 49 13.39 -12.76 -11.56
N ARG A 50 12.52 -13.17 -12.50
CA ARG A 50 12.74 -12.96 -13.94
C ARG A 50 12.71 -11.48 -14.32
N CYS A 51 11.83 -10.69 -13.71
CA CYS A 51 11.72 -9.25 -13.95
C CYS A 51 13.00 -8.52 -13.51
N VAL A 52 13.44 -8.75 -12.27
CA VAL A 52 14.66 -8.14 -11.70
C VAL A 52 15.90 -8.52 -12.53
N SER A 53 15.99 -9.79 -12.96
CA SER A 53 17.08 -10.25 -13.84
C SER A 53 17.13 -9.48 -15.16
N LYS A 54 15.98 -9.28 -15.83
CA LYS A 54 15.89 -8.52 -17.08
C LYS A 54 16.20 -7.05 -16.88
N TYR A 55 15.74 -6.45 -15.77
CA TYR A 55 16.00 -5.06 -15.45
C TYR A 55 17.50 -4.77 -15.37
N TRP A 56 18.26 -5.59 -14.64
CA TRP A 56 19.71 -5.43 -14.53
C TRP A 56 20.44 -5.66 -15.86
N GLN A 57 20.00 -6.63 -16.66
CA GLN A 57 20.56 -6.85 -18.01
C GLN A 57 20.39 -5.61 -18.90
N VAL A 58 19.18 -5.05 -18.94
CA VAL A 58 18.89 -3.86 -19.75
C VAL A 58 19.63 -2.64 -19.21
N THR A 59 19.68 -2.47 -17.88
CA THR A 59 20.39 -1.35 -17.25
C THR A 59 21.88 -1.36 -17.60
N ASN A 60 22.52 -2.54 -17.57
CA ASN A 60 23.93 -2.68 -17.96
C ASN A 60 24.15 -2.38 -19.46
N LEU A 61 23.25 -2.85 -20.33
CA LEU A 61 23.32 -2.58 -21.76
C LEU A 61 23.17 -1.07 -22.06
N ILE A 62 22.21 -0.42 -21.42
CA ILE A 62 22.02 1.04 -21.55
C ILE A 62 23.25 1.78 -21.01
N GLY A 63 23.81 1.34 -19.88
CA GLY A 63 25.05 1.90 -19.32
C GLY A 63 26.23 1.80 -20.28
N GLN A 64 26.38 0.68 -20.99
CA GLN A 64 27.40 0.52 -22.04
C GLN A 64 27.14 1.45 -23.22
N LEU A 65 25.91 1.51 -23.75
CA LEU A 65 25.56 2.38 -24.87
C LEU A 65 25.78 3.87 -24.55
N LEU A 66 25.40 4.31 -23.35
CA LEU A 66 25.59 5.68 -22.89
C LEU A 66 27.06 5.98 -22.55
N GLY A 67 27.81 4.98 -22.06
CA GLY A 67 29.24 5.10 -21.77
C GLY A 67 30.11 5.12 -23.03
N SER A 68 29.77 4.33 -24.05
CA SER A 68 30.48 4.28 -25.33
C SER A 68 30.35 5.56 -26.15
N ASN A 69 29.37 6.43 -25.86
CA ASN A 69 29.17 7.70 -26.55
C ASN A 69 29.74 8.92 -25.78
N ARG A 70 30.49 8.71 -24.70
CA ARG A 70 31.28 9.78 -24.05
C ARG A 70 32.65 9.86 -24.71
N PRO A 71 33.05 11.02 -25.29
CA PRO A 71 34.41 11.19 -25.78
C PRO A 71 35.40 11.02 -24.60
N PRO A 72 36.59 10.46 -24.84
CA PRO A 72 37.66 10.48 -23.84
C PRO A 72 37.97 11.95 -23.52
N MET A 73 37.83 12.31 -22.25
CA MET A 73 38.33 13.58 -21.71
C MET A 73 39.85 13.49 -21.56
#